data_AF-X0WRA6-F1
#
_entry.id   AF-X0WRA6-F1
#
_cell.length_a   1.000
_cell.length_b   1.000
_cell.length_c   1.000
_cell.angle_alpha   90.00
_cell.angle_beta   90.00
_cell.angle_gamma   90.00
#
_symmetry.space_group_name_H-M   'P 1'
#
loop_
_entity.id
_entity.type
_entity.pdbx_description
1 polymer ?
#
loop_
_entity_poly.entity_id
_entity_poly.type
_entity_poly.pdbx_seq_one_letter_code
_entity_poly.pdbx_strand_id
1 'polypeptide(L)'
;MIIDESKQYLVVARLLPIVRQRKLPSLDTLIDRIQTVNGSPLENDVLNAMMTHETSFFRDKTPFETLKSIIPDFVKKRAATKQLTIWSAACSTGQEPYSIAILLNEQFRDLLASWKVRIVATDISNIVLDRGREGVFSELEIV
;
A
#
# COMPACT_ATOMS: atom_id res chain seq x y z
N MET A 1 8.77 -8.56 -5.58
CA MET A 1 8.32 -9.90 -6.02
C MET A 1 9.38 -10.46 -6.95
N ILE A 2 9.93 -11.64 -6.65
CA ILE A 2 10.82 -12.34 -7.59
C ILE A 2 9.97 -13.31 -8.40
N ILE A 3 9.96 -13.12 -9.72
CA ILE A 3 9.27 -13.98 -10.68
C ILE A 3 10.27 -15.03 -11.15
N ASP A 4 9.98 -16.29 -10.83
CA ASP A 4 10.72 -17.45 -11.31
C ASP A 4 9.85 -18.27 -12.28
N GLU A 5 10.40 -19.28 -12.94
CA GLU A 5 9.70 -20.08 -13.96
C GLU A 5 8.42 -20.75 -13.42
N SER A 6 8.37 -21.12 -12.14
CA SER A 6 7.16 -21.73 -11.55
C SER A 6 5.97 -20.76 -11.46
N LYS A 7 6.22 -19.45 -11.59
CA LYS A 7 5.21 -18.39 -11.51
C LYS A 7 4.75 -17.87 -12.88
N GLN A 8 5.20 -18.47 -13.99
CA GLN A 8 4.79 -18.06 -15.34
C GLN A 8 3.27 -18.06 -15.52
N TYR A 9 2.58 -19.07 -14.98
CA TYR A 9 1.12 -19.13 -15.02
C TYR A 9 0.46 -17.91 -14.35
N LEU A 10 0.99 -17.45 -13.20
CA LEU A 10 0.47 -16.30 -12.48
C LEU A 10 0.65 -15.01 -13.28
N VAL A 11 1.79 -14.86 -13.97
CA VAL A 11 2.05 -13.73 -14.86
C VAL A 11 1.01 -13.70 -15.98
N VAL A 12 0.81 -14.82 -16.68
CA VAL A 12 -0.18 -14.92 -17.76
C VAL A 12 -1.58 -14.61 -17.25
N ALA A 13 -1.98 -15.19 -16.11
CA ALA A 13 -3.30 -14.95 -15.51
C ALA A 13 -3.54 -13.47 -15.18
N ARG A 14 -2.51 -12.74 -14.74
CA ARG A 14 -2.58 -11.30 -14.40
C ARG A 14 -2.58 -10.40 -15.63
N LEU A 15 -1.89 -10.78 -16.71
CA LEU A 15 -1.76 -9.94 -17.92
C LEU A 15 -2.87 -10.15 -18.95
N LEU A 16 -3.50 -11.33 -18.99
CA LEU A 16 -4.61 -11.59 -19.92
C LEU A 16 -5.79 -10.61 -19.78
N PRO A 17 -6.22 -10.18 -18.57
CA PRO A 17 -7.21 -9.12 -18.42
C PRO A 17 -6.81 -7.82 -19.12
N ILE A 18 -5.54 -7.41 -19.04
CA ILE A 18 -5.04 -6.20 -19.69
C ILE A 18 -5.10 -6.32 -21.21
N VAL A 19 -4.70 -7.46 -21.77
CA VAL A 19 -4.82 -7.75 -23.21
C VAL A 19 -6.27 -7.56 -23.67
N ARG A 20 -7.24 -8.10 -22.93
CA ARG A 20 -8.67 -7.98 -23.24
C ARG A 20 -9.17 -6.54 -23.11
N GLN A 21 -8.84 -5.87 -22.00
CA GLN A 21 -9.26 -4.49 -21.72
C GLN A 21 -8.73 -3.52 -22.78
N ARG A 22 -7.49 -3.71 -23.21
CA ARG A 22 -6.82 -2.88 -24.22
C ARG A 22 -7.07 -3.36 -25.66
N LYS A 23 -7.91 -4.40 -25.84
CA LYS A 23 -8.27 -5.00 -27.13
C LYS A 23 -7.04 -5.38 -27.98
N LEU A 24 -6.01 -5.91 -27.32
CA LEU A 24 -4.79 -6.34 -27.97
C LEU A 24 -4.97 -7.76 -28.57
N PRO A 25 -4.35 -8.07 -29.72
CA PRO A 25 -4.48 -9.38 -30.37
C PRO A 25 -3.90 -10.54 -29.56
N SER A 26 -2.80 -10.32 -28.84
CA SER A 26 -2.09 -11.36 -28.10
C SER A 26 -1.28 -10.80 -26.94
N LEU A 27 -0.79 -11.70 -26.09
CA LEU A 27 0.18 -11.37 -25.04
C LEU A 27 1.51 -10.91 -25.63
N ASP A 28 1.97 -11.50 -26.75
CA ASP A 28 3.20 -11.06 -27.43
C ASP A 28 3.09 -9.61 -27.90
N THR A 29 1.92 -9.22 -28.43
CA THR A 29 1.67 -7.82 -28.82
C THR A 29 1.73 -6.87 -27.62
N LEU A 30 1.34 -7.32 -26.42
CA LEU A 30 1.48 -6.54 -25.20
C LEU A 30 2.96 -6.36 -24.84
N ILE A 31 3.75 -7.44 -24.90
CA ILE A 31 5.20 -7.44 -24.62
C ILE A 31 5.94 -6.48 -25.56
N ASP A 32 5.68 -6.57 -26.86
CA ASP A 32 6.32 -5.70 -27.86
C ASP A 32 6.01 -4.22 -27.61
N ARG A 33 4.78 -3.90 -27.21
CA ARG A 33 4.35 -2.53 -26.94
C ARG A 33 4.97 -1.94 -25.68
N ILE A 34 5.12 -2.72 -24.61
CA ILE A 34 5.77 -2.23 -23.38
C ILE A 34 7.28 -2.09 -23.54
N GLN A 35 7.92 -2.87 -24.41
CA GLN A 35 9.36 -2.77 -24.68
C GLN A 35 9.73 -1.57 -25.57
N THR A 36 8.78 -1.06 -26.36
CA THR A 36 9.05 0.02 -27.33
C THR A 36 8.72 1.41 -26.81
N VAL A 37 7.79 1.54 -25.85
CA VAL A 37 7.35 2.84 -25.32
C VAL A 37 7.32 2.85 -23.80
N ASN A 38 8.38 3.40 -23.21
CA ASN A 38 8.50 3.63 -21.77
C ASN A 38 7.56 4.76 -21.30
N GLY A 39 7.03 4.62 -20.09
CA GLY A 39 6.13 5.59 -19.44
C GLY A 39 4.71 5.59 -20.01
N SER A 40 4.33 4.59 -20.79
CA SER A 40 2.99 4.54 -21.39
C SER A 40 1.91 4.17 -20.35
N PRO A 41 0.65 4.60 -20.53
CA PRO A 41 -0.46 4.12 -19.70
C PRO A 41 -0.60 2.59 -19.68
N LEU A 42 -0.14 1.91 -20.73
CA LEU A 42 -0.13 0.46 -20.83
C LEU A 42 0.89 -0.18 -19.88
N GLU A 43 2.07 0.43 -19.74
CA GLU A 43 3.09 -0.02 -18.78
C GLU A 43 2.56 0.08 -17.34
N ASN A 44 1.88 1.18 -17.00
CA ASN A 44 1.26 1.34 -15.68
C ASN A 44 0.20 0.26 -15.40
N ASP A 45 -0.64 -0.07 -16.36
CA ASP A 45 -1.64 -1.14 -16.22
C ASP A 45 -0.97 -2.50 -15.96
N VAL A 46 0.09 -2.80 -16.70
CA VAL A 46 0.89 -4.04 -16.53
C VAL A 46 1.52 -4.07 -15.14
N LEU A 47 2.17 -2.99 -14.72
CA LEU A 47 2.78 -2.88 -13.39
C LEU A 47 1.73 -3.10 -12.29
N ASN A 48 0.57 -2.44 -12.39
CA ASN A 48 -0.50 -2.56 -11.41
C ASN A 48 -1.09 -3.97 -11.36
N ALA A 49 -1.30 -4.62 -12.50
CA ALA A 49 -1.81 -5.98 -12.59
C ALA A 49 -0.82 -7.01 -12.00
N MET A 50 0.48 -6.73 -12.09
CA MET A 50 1.53 -7.59 -11.56
C MET A 50 1.72 -7.45 -10.05
N MET A 51 1.23 -6.38 -9.43
CA MET A 51 1.31 -6.18 -7.98
C MET A 51 0.21 -6.96 -7.25
N THR A 52 0.52 -7.44 -6.05
CA THR A 52 -0.47 -8.08 -5.17
C THR A 52 -0.94 -7.03 -4.17
N HIS A 53 -2.18 -6.56 -4.31
CA HIS A 53 -2.76 -5.50 -3.47
C HIS A 53 -3.54 -6.05 -2.27
N GLU A 54 -3.04 -7.09 -1.61
CA GLU A 54 -3.69 -7.62 -0.41
C GLU A 54 -3.36 -6.75 0.80
N THR A 55 -4.40 -6.22 1.45
CA THR A 55 -4.28 -5.47 2.70
C THR A 55 -5.61 -5.52 3.44
N SER A 56 -5.56 -5.42 4.77
CA SER A 56 -6.74 -5.38 5.63
C SER A 56 -6.44 -4.50 6.85
N PHE A 57 -7.50 -4.01 7.49
CA PHE A 57 -7.32 -3.27 8.74
C PHE A 57 -6.71 -4.18 9.81
N PHE A 58 -5.71 -3.64 10.51
CA PHE A 58 -4.99 -4.34 11.56
C PHE A 58 -4.46 -5.72 11.13
N ARG A 59 -4.04 -5.83 9.85
CA ARG A 59 -3.44 -7.05 9.28
C ARG A 59 -2.28 -7.49 10.15
N ASP A 60 -2.40 -8.69 10.71
CA ASP A 60 -1.48 -9.24 11.71
C ASP A 60 -1.39 -8.36 12.97
N LYS A 61 -1.92 -8.83 14.10
CA LYS A 61 -1.99 -8.04 15.34
C LYS A 61 -0.61 -7.64 15.89
N THR A 62 0.39 -8.49 15.69
CA THR A 62 1.73 -8.37 16.29
C THR A 62 2.44 -7.05 15.94
N PRO A 63 2.50 -6.59 14.67
CA PRO A 63 2.99 -5.27 14.32
C PRO A 63 2.38 -4.11 15.12
N PHE A 64 1.06 -4.09 15.30
CA PHE A 64 0.36 -3.00 15.99
C PHE A 64 0.59 -3.03 17.51
N GLU A 65 0.63 -4.22 18.11
CA GLU A 65 1.01 -4.36 19.53
C GLU A 65 2.47 -3.95 19.76
N THR A 66 3.35 -4.28 18.82
CA THR A 66 4.76 -3.83 18.86
C THR A 66 4.86 -2.32 18.72
N LEU A 67 4.11 -1.72 17.78
CA LEU A 67 4.07 -0.27 17.61
C LEU A 67 3.57 0.41 18.89
N LYS A 68 2.51 -0.12 19.51
CA LYS A 68 1.99 0.37 20.78
C LYS A 68 3.04 0.31 21.90
N SER A 69 3.81 -0.77 21.99
CA SER A 69 4.81 -0.92 23.06
C SER A 69 6.02 0.00 22.89
N ILE A 70 6.42 0.33 21.66
CA ILE A 70 7.62 1.15 21.40
C ILE A 70 7.36 2.67 21.40
N ILE A 71 6.13 3.12 21.12
CA ILE A 71 5.78 4.56 21.07
C ILE A 71 6.24 5.32 22.32
N PRO A 72 5.96 4.87 23.57
CA PRO A 72 6.37 5.59 24.78
C PRO A 72 7.87 5.88 24.85
N ASP A 73 8.72 4.97 24.39
CA ASP A 73 10.17 5.15 24.39
C ASP A 73 10.63 6.18 23.36
N PHE A 74 9.99 6.21 22.18
CA PHE A 74 10.25 7.26 21.19
C PHE A 74 9.79 8.64 21.69
N VAL A 75 8.67 8.71 22.41
CA VAL A 75 8.16 9.93 23.02
C VAL A 75 9.15 10.47 24.06
N LYS A 76 9.71 9.62 24.91
CA LYS A 76 10.76 10.04 25.85
C LYS A 76 11.99 10.58 25.12
N LYS A 77 12.49 9.85 24.12
CA LYS A 77 13.70 10.21 23.35
C LYS A 77 13.52 11.50 22.54
N ARG A 78 12.30 11.82 22.12
CA ARG A 78 12.00 12.97 21.24
C ARG A 78 11.33 14.13 21.94
N ALA A 79 11.25 14.11 23.28
CA ALA A 79 10.50 15.09 24.09
C ALA A 79 10.89 16.56 23.82
N ALA A 80 12.14 16.82 23.45
CA ALA A 80 12.60 18.16 23.08
C ALA A 80 11.96 18.70 21.79
N THR A 81 11.69 17.82 20.81
CA THR A 81 11.15 18.22 19.49
C THR A 81 9.64 18.06 19.40
N LYS A 82 9.06 17.20 20.25
CA LYS A 82 7.64 16.82 20.27
C LYS A 82 7.10 16.44 18.88
N GLN A 83 7.91 15.70 18.12
CA GLN A 83 7.61 15.29 16.76
C GLN A 83 7.78 13.78 16.59
N LEU A 84 6.79 13.14 15.97
CA LEU A 84 6.82 11.73 15.61
C LEU A 84 6.40 11.59 14.15
N THR A 85 7.18 10.87 13.35
CA THR A 85 6.80 10.50 11.98
C THR A 85 6.84 8.98 11.87
N ILE A 86 5.72 8.40 11.45
CA ILE A 86 5.57 6.97 11.19
C ILE A 86 5.45 6.80 9.68
N TRP A 87 6.22 5.87 9.12
CA TRP A 87 6.18 5.57 7.70
C TRP A 87 5.59 4.17 7.48
N SER A 88 4.43 4.12 6.82
CA SER A 88 3.84 2.92 6.25
C SER A 88 4.34 2.76 4.81
N ALA A 89 5.23 1.80 4.61
CA ALA A 89 5.82 1.51 3.31
C ALA A 89 5.06 0.36 2.64
N ALA A 90 4.75 0.51 1.34
CA ALA A 90 3.85 -0.37 0.59
C ALA A 90 2.45 -0.43 1.22
N CYS A 91 1.84 0.74 1.42
CA CYS A 91 0.57 0.88 2.14
C CYS A 91 -0.66 0.32 1.40
N SER A 92 -0.52 -0.08 0.14
CA SER A 92 -1.63 -0.54 -0.71
C SER A 92 -2.79 0.46 -0.66
N THR A 93 -4.03 -0.02 -0.51
CA THR A 93 -5.26 0.79 -0.48
C THR A 93 -5.48 1.57 0.83
N GLY A 94 -4.48 1.61 1.72
CA GLY A 94 -4.46 2.55 2.86
C GLY A 94 -4.92 1.99 4.21
N GLN A 95 -5.37 0.75 4.29
CA GLN A 95 -5.87 0.17 5.55
C GLN A 95 -4.82 0.21 6.67
N GLU A 96 -3.54 -0.09 6.38
CA GLU A 96 -2.47 -0.03 7.38
C GLU A 96 -2.24 1.38 7.96
N PRO A 97 -2.02 2.46 7.17
CA PRO A 97 -1.85 3.79 7.73
C PRO A 97 -3.10 4.28 8.47
N TYR A 98 -4.31 3.88 8.05
CA TYR A 98 -5.53 4.14 8.82
C TYR A 98 -5.57 3.37 10.13
N SER A 99 -5.19 2.09 10.17
CA SER A 99 -5.07 1.32 11.42
C SER A 99 -4.07 1.94 12.39
N ILE A 100 -2.94 2.47 11.89
CA ILE A 100 -2.00 3.23 12.71
C ILE A 100 -2.65 4.50 13.27
N ALA A 101 -3.39 5.25 12.44
CA ALA A 101 -4.10 6.45 12.88
C ALA A 101 -5.16 6.14 13.95
N ILE A 102 -5.94 5.08 13.77
CA ILE A 102 -6.94 4.60 14.73
C ILE A 102 -6.25 4.21 16.04
N LEU A 103 -5.20 3.39 16.00
CA LEU A 103 -4.42 2.98 17.17
C LEU A 103 -3.92 4.20 17.96
N LEU A 104 -3.36 5.20 17.27
CA LEU A 104 -2.88 6.43 17.90
C LEU A 104 -4.01 7.23 18.55
N ASN A 105 -5.15 7.35 17.87
CA ASN A 105 -6.30 8.10 18.37
C ASN A 105 -6.96 7.43 19.59
N GLU A 106 -6.94 6.10 19.65
CA GLU A 106 -7.53 5.33 20.74
C GLU A 106 -6.60 5.20 21.95
N GLN A 107 -5.30 4.99 21.73
CA GLN A 107 -4.36 4.63 22.80
C GLN A 107 -3.42 5.78 23.20
N PHE A 108 -3.26 6.80 22.35
CA PHE A 108 -2.27 7.87 22.53
C PHE A 108 -2.87 9.27 22.30
N ARG A 109 -4.13 9.49 22.68
CA ARG A 109 -4.83 10.76 22.48
C ARG A 109 -4.12 11.97 23.09
N ASP A 110 -3.58 11.83 24.31
CA ASP A 110 -2.83 12.91 24.99
C ASP A 110 -1.53 13.26 24.25
N LEU A 111 -0.91 12.26 23.61
CA LEU A 111 0.25 12.48 22.76
C LEU A 111 -0.17 13.34 21.56
N LEU A 112 -1.25 12.99 20.86
CA LEU A 112 -1.75 13.73 19.71
C LEU A 112 -2.14 15.17 20.05
N ALA A 113 -2.58 15.44 21.29
CA ALA A 113 -2.92 16.78 21.75
C ALA A 113 -1.70 17.72 21.91
N SER A 114 -0.51 17.17 22.13
CA SER A 114 0.68 17.94 22.49
C SER A 114 1.90 17.71 21.58
N TRP A 115 1.78 16.81 20.60
CA TRP A 115 2.84 16.44 19.66
C TRP A 115 2.39 16.59 18.22
N LYS A 116 3.34 16.96 17.35
CA LYS A 116 3.14 16.91 15.91
C LYS A 116 3.44 15.48 15.42
N VAL A 117 2.38 14.71 15.20
CA VAL A 117 2.45 13.34 14.67
C VAL A 117 2.11 13.34 13.18
N ARG A 118 2.92 12.67 12.36
CA ARG A 118 2.69 12.47 10.92
C ARG A 118 2.73 11.00 10.59
N ILE A 119 1.77 10.54 9.78
CA ILE A 119 1.83 9.25 9.11
C ILE A 119 2.13 9.55 7.64
N VAL A 120 3.23 8.99 7.15
CA VAL A 120 3.59 9.01 5.73
C VAL A 120 3.28 7.63 5.18
N ALA A 121 2.46 7.56 4.13
CA ALA A 121 2.08 6.32 3.48
C ALA A 121 2.57 6.38 2.04
N THR A 122 3.30 5.36 1.59
CA THR A 122 3.85 5.30 0.23
C THR A 122 3.59 3.95 -0.39
N ASP A 123 3.22 3.94 -1.66
CA ASP A 123 3.11 2.75 -2.49
C ASP A 123 3.64 3.06 -3.89
N ILE A 124 3.97 2.01 -4.64
CA ILE A 124 4.40 2.14 -6.04
C ILE A 124 3.20 2.29 -6.97
N SER A 125 2.02 1.79 -6.58
CA SER A 125 0.80 1.91 -7.37
C SER A 125 0.05 3.19 -7.05
N ASN A 126 -0.06 4.09 -8.03
CA ASN A 126 -0.88 5.30 -7.87
C ASN A 126 -2.36 4.98 -7.69
N ILE A 127 -2.86 3.89 -8.29
CA ILE A 127 -4.27 3.50 -8.20
C ILE A 127 -4.66 3.21 -6.75
N VAL A 128 -3.84 2.44 -6.03
CA VAL A 128 -4.13 2.14 -4.62
C VAL A 128 -3.88 3.34 -3.72
N LEU A 129 -2.93 4.22 -4.06
CA LEU A 129 -2.74 5.48 -3.35
C LEU A 129 -3.94 6.41 -3.50
N ASP A 130 -4.53 6.52 -4.69
CA ASP A 130 -5.73 7.33 -4.92
C ASP A 130 -6.90 6.79 -4.10
N ARG A 131 -7.10 5.46 -4.11
CA ARG A 131 -8.10 4.81 -3.26
C ARG A 131 -7.86 5.04 -1.77
N GLY A 132 -6.61 4.96 -1.33
CA GLY A 132 -6.22 5.25 0.04
C GLY A 132 -6.45 6.70 0.44
N ARG A 133 -6.35 7.66 -0.50
CA ARG A 133 -6.67 9.08 -0.26
C ARG A 133 -8.17 9.32 -0.14
N GLU A 134 -8.98 8.59 -0.91
CA GLU A 134 -10.45 8.66 -0.80
C GLU A 134 -10.92 8.17 0.57
N GLY A 135 -10.26 7.14 1.13
CA GLY A 135 -10.54 6.65 2.48
C GLY A 135 -11.93 6.01 2.63
N VAL A 136 -12.50 5.53 1.53
CA VAL A 136 -13.81 4.86 1.50
C VAL A 136 -13.60 3.36 1.35
N PHE A 137 -14.10 2.60 2.33
CA PHE A 137 -13.96 1.15 2.40
C PHE A 137 -15.34 0.49 2.48
N SER A 138 -15.52 -0.63 1.79
CA SER A 138 -16.74 -1.43 1.89
C SER A 138 -16.75 -2.26 3.18
N GLU A 139 -17.92 -2.75 3.60
CA GLU A 139 -18.03 -3.60 4.79
C GLU A 139 -17.11 -4.83 4.69
N LEU A 140 -17.00 -5.45 3.52
CA LEU A 140 -16.13 -6.61 3.29
C LEU A 140 -14.64 -6.32 3.50
N GLU A 141 -14.23 -5.06 3.41
CA GLU A 141 -12.84 -4.63 3.56
C GLU A 141 -12.50 -4.19 4.99
N ILE A 142 -13.52 -4.07 5.85
CA ILE A 142 -13.39 -3.69 7.26
C ILE A 142 -13.33 -4.95 8.16
N VAL A 143 -13.74 -6.12 7.65
CA VAL A 143 -13.78 -7.40 8.37
C VAL A 143 -12.38 -8.03 8.52
#